data_AF-A0A379SR09-F1
#
_entry.id   AF-A0A379SR09-F1
#
_cell.length_a   1.000
_cell.length_b   1.000
_cell.length_c   1.000
_cell.angle_alpha   90.00
_cell.angle_beta   90.00
_cell.angle_gamma   90.00
#
_symmetry.space_group_name_H-M   'P 1'
#
loop_
_entity.id
_entity.type
_entity.pdbx_description
1 polymer ?
#
loop_
_entity_poly.entity_id
_entity_poly.type
_entity_poly.pdbx_seq_one_letter_code
_entity_poly.pdbx_strand_id
1 'polypeptide(L)'
;MILSSDSNDALYRAIANENNSSSRSGLLESNMKKLEDVGVLIARILMPVLFITAGWGKINGYAGTQQYMEAMGVPGFLLPLTILLEFGGGLAILLGFLTRTTAFFTAGFTLLTAFIFHSNFAEGRKLADVYEKPDHCRRILITGVNRTRRVQP
;
A
#
# COMPACT_ATOMS: atom_id res chain seq x y z
N MET A 1 -37.58 -45.14 -44.90
CA MET A 1 -37.21 -45.69 -43.58
C MET A 1 -35.87 -45.15 -43.05
N ILE A 2 -34.97 -44.58 -43.87
CA ILE A 2 -33.61 -44.15 -43.44
C ILE A 2 -33.56 -42.76 -42.76
N LEU A 3 -34.51 -41.85 -43.02
CA LEU A 3 -34.48 -40.47 -42.48
C LEU A 3 -34.83 -40.35 -40.98
N SER A 4 -35.45 -41.37 -40.38
CA SER A 4 -35.83 -41.33 -38.96
C SER A 4 -34.66 -41.64 -38.02
N SER A 5 -33.63 -42.34 -38.50
CA SER A 5 -32.48 -42.72 -37.66
C SER A 5 -31.53 -41.54 -37.46
N ASP A 6 -31.28 -40.77 -38.53
CA ASP A 6 -30.37 -39.63 -38.54
C ASP A 6 -30.83 -38.49 -37.59
N SER A 7 -32.15 -38.26 -37.52
CA SER A 7 -32.76 -37.26 -36.62
C SER A 7 -32.57 -37.59 -35.13
N ASN A 8 -32.66 -38.88 -34.77
CA ASN A 8 -32.52 -39.33 -33.39
C ASN A 8 -31.06 -39.23 -32.90
N ASP A 9 -30.09 -39.49 -33.78
CA ASP A 9 -28.66 -39.35 -33.49
C ASP A 9 -28.25 -37.88 -33.30
N ALA A 10 -28.79 -36.99 -34.14
CA ALA A 10 -28.59 -35.54 -33.99
C ALA A 10 -29.13 -35.03 -32.65
N LEU A 11 -30.33 -35.49 -32.25
CA LEU A 11 -30.93 -35.15 -30.96
C LEU A 11 -30.11 -35.69 -29.78
N TYR A 12 -29.64 -36.94 -29.86
CA TYR A 12 -28.79 -37.54 -28.83
C TYR A 12 -27.47 -36.76 -28.63
N ARG A 13 -26.86 -36.33 -29.73
CA ARG A 13 -25.63 -35.51 -29.71
C ARG A 13 -25.86 -34.12 -29.12
N ALA A 14 -27.00 -33.49 -29.43
CA ALA A 14 -27.36 -32.20 -28.87
C ALA A 14 -27.53 -32.30 -27.34
N ILE A 15 -28.28 -33.31 -26.87
CA ILE A 15 -28.49 -33.57 -25.44
C ILE A 15 -27.16 -33.88 -24.74
N ALA A 16 -26.29 -34.69 -25.36
CA ALA A 16 -24.97 -35.00 -24.81
C ALA A 16 -24.07 -33.76 -24.68
N ASN A 17 -24.14 -32.83 -25.64
CA ASN A 17 -23.39 -31.57 -25.61
C ASN A 17 -23.92 -30.61 -24.53
N GLU A 18 -25.23 -30.48 -24.38
CA GLU A 18 -25.86 -29.66 -23.35
C GLU A 18 -25.50 -30.14 -21.94
N ASN A 19 -25.57 -31.46 -21.70
CA ASN A 19 -25.17 -32.07 -20.44
C ASN A 19 -23.69 -31.84 -20.11
N ASN A 20 -22.81 -31.91 -21.13
CA ASN A 20 -21.38 -31.62 -20.97
C ASN A 20 -21.14 -30.12 -20.68
N SER A 21 -21.82 -29.22 -21.39
CA SER A 21 -21.75 -27.77 -21.17
C SER A 21 -22.21 -27.38 -19.75
N SER A 22 -23.32 -27.93 -19.29
CA SER A 22 -23.86 -27.70 -17.94
C SER A 22 -22.95 -28.27 -16.84
N SER A 23 -22.39 -29.47 -17.05
CA SER A 23 -21.40 -30.04 -16.14
C SER A 23 -20.15 -29.19 -16.06
N ARG A 24 -19.68 -28.68 -17.21
CA ARG A 24 -18.54 -27.77 -17.28
C ARG A 24 -18.85 -26.44 -16.59
N SER A 25 -19.98 -25.79 -16.85
CA SER A 25 -20.33 -24.52 -16.20
C SER A 25 -20.40 -24.67 -14.68
N GLY A 26 -21.00 -25.74 -14.17
CA GLY A 26 -21.02 -26.04 -12.74
C GLY A 26 -19.61 -26.29 -12.15
N LEU A 27 -18.75 -26.99 -12.88
CA LEU A 27 -17.37 -27.25 -12.46
C LEU A 27 -16.55 -25.95 -12.44
N LEU A 28 -16.74 -25.08 -13.44
CA LEU A 28 -16.11 -23.77 -13.55
C LEU A 28 -16.60 -22.83 -12.43
N GLU A 29 -17.89 -22.82 -12.13
CA GLU A 29 -18.47 -22.06 -11.03
C GLU A 29 -17.88 -22.50 -9.67
N SER A 30 -17.78 -23.82 -9.44
CA SER A 30 -17.23 -24.37 -8.20
C SER A 30 -15.76 -23.98 -8.00
N ASN A 31 -14.95 -24.02 -9.06
CA ASN A 31 -13.55 -23.62 -9.01
C ASN A 31 -13.43 -22.12 -8.77
N MET A 32 -14.28 -21.31 -9.40
CA MET A 32 -14.27 -19.86 -9.21
C MET A 32 -14.63 -19.47 -7.76
N LYS A 33 -15.62 -20.12 -7.14
CA LYS A 33 -15.93 -19.91 -5.71
C LYS A 33 -14.75 -20.28 -4.79
N LYS A 34 -14.08 -21.41 -5.05
CA LYS A 34 -12.90 -21.81 -4.27
C LYS A 34 -11.77 -20.78 -4.37
N LEU A 35 -11.54 -20.21 -5.55
CA LEU A 35 -10.54 -19.16 -5.73
C LEU A 35 -10.91 -17.89 -4.97
N GLU A 36 -12.18 -17.51 -4.94
CA GLU A 36 -12.67 -16.39 -4.15
C GLU A 36 -12.45 -16.61 -2.65
N ASP A 37 -12.87 -17.77 -2.12
CA ASP A 37 -12.70 -18.12 -0.71
C ASP A 37 -11.21 -18.13 -0.29
N VAL A 38 -10.35 -18.71 -1.12
CA VAL A 38 -8.90 -18.71 -0.90
C VAL A 38 -8.33 -17.29 -0.99
N GLY A 39 -8.80 -16.48 -1.94
CA GLY A 39 -8.41 -15.08 -2.08
C GLY A 39 -8.75 -14.26 -0.83
N VAL A 40 -9.97 -14.43 -0.30
CA VAL A 40 -10.42 -13.78 0.94
C VAL A 40 -9.60 -14.24 2.14
N LEU A 41 -9.25 -15.53 2.22
CA LEU A 41 -8.41 -16.06 3.29
C LEU A 41 -7.00 -15.45 3.27
N ILE A 42 -6.39 -15.36 2.08
CA ILE A 42 -5.07 -14.73 1.90
C ILE A 42 -5.13 -13.25 2.27
N ALA A 43 -6.13 -12.52 1.79
CA ALA A 43 -6.31 -11.10 2.11
C ALA A 43 -6.46 -10.87 3.62
N ARG A 44 -7.16 -11.78 4.33
CA ARG A 44 -7.36 -11.72 5.78
C ARG A 44 -6.07 -11.88 6.58
N ILE A 45 -5.06 -12.54 6.03
CA ILE A 45 -3.75 -12.71 6.69
C ILE A 45 -2.79 -11.60 6.28
N LEU A 46 -2.71 -11.29 4.98
CA LEU A 46 -1.75 -10.30 4.46
C LEU A 46 -2.06 -8.87 4.95
N MET A 47 -3.34 -8.49 5.01
CA MET A 47 -3.74 -7.14 5.45
C MET A 47 -3.24 -6.81 6.86
N PRO A 48 -3.57 -7.58 7.93
CA PRO A 48 -3.12 -7.27 9.27
C PRO A 48 -1.60 -7.34 9.43
N VAL A 49 -0.90 -8.22 8.70
CA VAL A 49 0.57 -8.32 8.75
C VAL A 49 1.25 -6.98 8.45
N LEU A 50 0.72 -6.18 7.51
CA LEU A 50 1.27 -4.85 7.21
C LEU A 50 1.15 -3.88 8.40
N PHE A 51 0.05 -3.94 9.13
CA PHE A 51 -0.14 -3.12 10.34
C PHE A 51 0.77 -3.57 11.49
N ILE A 52 0.99 -4.88 11.62
CA ILE A 52 1.87 -5.44 12.64
C ILE A 52 3.32 -5.02 12.40
N THR A 53 3.82 -5.15 11.17
CA THR A 53 5.20 -4.74 10.84
C THR A 53 5.37 -3.22 10.95
N ALA A 54 4.37 -2.43 10.56
CA ALA A 54 4.38 -0.97 10.73
C ALA A 54 4.43 -0.56 12.22
N GLY A 55 3.57 -1.15 13.05
CA GLY A 55 3.55 -0.90 14.49
C GLY A 55 4.86 -1.31 15.18
N TRP A 56 5.45 -2.44 14.78
CA TRP A 56 6.76 -2.89 15.27
C TRP A 56 7.89 -1.91 14.89
N GLY A 57 7.83 -1.33 13.69
CA GLY A 57 8.75 -0.27 13.26
C GLY A 57 8.70 0.96 14.18
N LYS A 58 7.50 1.37 14.60
CA LYS A 58 7.30 2.52 15.51
C LYS A 58 7.77 2.25 16.94
N ILE A 59 7.74 1.00 17.39
CA ILE A 59 8.29 0.60 18.70
C ILE A 59 9.82 0.75 18.69
N ASN A 60 10.51 0.27 17.65
CA ASN A 60 11.96 0.36 17.56
C ASN A 60 12.46 1.78 17.24
N GLY A 61 11.68 2.53 16.47
CA GLY A 61 12.00 3.90 16.03
C GLY A 61 11.24 4.98 16.80
N TYR A 62 10.92 4.76 18.08
CA TYR A 62 10.03 5.63 18.84
C TYR A 62 10.47 7.10 18.83
N ALA A 63 11.75 7.37 19.15
CA ALA A 63 12.31 8.72 19.19
C ALA A 63 12.27 9.42 17.81
N GLY A 64 12.61 8.70 16.74
CA GLY A 64 12.57 9.24 15.38
C GLY A 64 11.15 9.53 14.89
N THR A 65 10.19 8.66 15.26
CA THR A 65 8.78 8.86 14.94
C THR A 65 8.20 10.04 15.72
N GLN A 66 8.62 10.23 16.97
CA GLN A 66 8.16 11.34 17.80
C GLN A 66 8.61 12.67 17.23
N GLN A 67 9.89 12.79 16.86
CA GLN A 67 10.43 13.98 16.20
C GLN A 67 9.72 14.26 14.87
N TYR A 68 9.38 13.22 14.09
CA TYR A 68 8.63 13.38 12.85
C TYR A 68 7.20 13.87 13.07
N MET A 69 6.51 13.36 14.09
CA MET A 69 5.16 13.81 14.45
C MET A 69 5.15 15.25 14.95
N GLU A 70 6.13 15.62 15.80
CA GLU A 70 6.30 16.99 16.28
C GLU A 70 6.60 17.97 15.14
N ALA A 71 7.43 17.56 14.16
CA ALA A 71 7.70 18.34 12.95
C ALA A 71 6.44 18.58 12.09
N MET A 72 5.50 17.63 12.11
CA MET A 72 4.22 17.71 11.41
C MET A 72 3.10 18.36 12.24
N GLY A 73 3.43 18.91 13.43
CA GLY A 73 2.47 19.59 14.31
C GLY A 73 1.54 18.66 15.09
N VAL A 74 1.82 17.35 15.10
CA VAL A 74 1.05 16.36 15.84
C VAL A 74 1.72 16.10 17.20
N PRO A 75 1.01 16.27 18.33
CA PRO A 75 1.59 16.06 19.65
C PRO A 75 2.03 14.60 19.84
N GLY A 76 3.27 14.40 20.28
CA GLY A 76 3.89 13.09 20.50
C GLY A 76 3.18 12.19 21.53
N PHE A 77 2.23 12.72 22.29
CA PHE A 77 1.39 11.92 23.18
C PHE A 77 0.45 10.94 22.44
N LEU A 78 0.17 11.18 21.15
CA LEU A 78 -0.66 10.28 20.32
C LEU A 78 0.11 9.05 19.81
N LEU A 79 1.43 9.02 19.98
CA LEU A 79 2.31 7.97 19.46
C LEU A 79 2.07 6.59 20.10
N PRO A 80 1.97 6.46 21.44
CA PRO A 80 1.62 5.20 22.08
C PRO A 80 0.24 4.70 21.66
N LEU A 81 -0.75 5.60 21.53
CA LEU A 81 -2.10 5.26 21.09
C LEU A 81 -2.10 4.74 19.66
N THR A 82 -1.31 5.38 18.79
CA THR A 82 -1.09 4.96 17.40
C THR A 82 -0.46 3.58 17.33
N ILE A 83 0.60 3.33 18.11
CA ILE A 83 1.26 2.02 18.17
C ILE A 83 0.28 0.95 18.66
N LEU A 84 -0.50 1.23 19.70
CA LEU A 84 -1.49 0.31 20.23
C LEU A 84 -2.56 -0.04 19.18
N LEU A 85 -2.97 0.95 18.39
CA LEU A 85 -4.01 0.78 17.38
C LEU A 85 -3.49 0.11 16.10
N GLU A 86 -2.25 0.36 15.68
CA GLU A 86 -1.64 -0.32 14.53
C GLU A 86 -1.19 -1.74 14.88
N PHE A 87 -0.39 -1.89 15.94
CA PHE A 87 0.13 -3.19 16.36
C PHE A 87 -0.98 -4.04 17.00
N GLY A 88 -1.68 -3.47 17.99
CA GLY A 88 -2.78 -4.16 18.68
C GLY A 88 -4.00 -4.36 17.78
N GLY A 89 -4.31 -3.41 16.89
CA GLY A 89 -5.39 -3.57 15.92
C GLY A 89 -5.06 -4.60 14.84
N GLY A 90 -3.82 -4.63 14.35
CA GLY A 90 -3.33 -5.68 13.45
C GLY A 90 -3.41 -7.07 14.09
N LEU A 91 -2.98 -7.21 15.36
CA LEU A 91 -3.11 -8.46 16.12
C LEU A 91 -4.57 -8.86 16.33
N ALA A 92 -5.45 -7.93 16.67
CA ALA A 92 -6.87 -8.23 16.90
C ALA A 92 -7.59 -8.68 15.62
N ILE A 93 -7.25 -8.09 14.46
CA ILE A 93 -7.76 -8.53 13.16
C ILE A 93 -7.24 -9.93 12.81
N LEU A 94 -5.95 -10.19 13.06
CA LEU A 94 -5.33 -11.49 12.80
C LEU A 94 -5.89 -12.61 13.70
N LEU A 95 -6.06 -12.34 14.99
CA LEU A 95 -6.63 -13.29 15.97
C LEU A 95 -8.15 -13.44 15.86
N GLY A 96 -8.81 -12.64 15.01
CA GLY A 96 -10.25 -12.71 14.80
C GLY A 96 -11.10 -12.15 15.95
N PHE A 97 -10.50 -11.43 16.90
CA PHE A 97 -11.20 -10.86 18.05
C PHE A 97 -11.73 -9.47 17.70
N LEU A 98 -13.06 -9.29 17.75
CA LEU A 98 -13.74 -8.00 17.56
C LEU A 98 -13.34 -7.24 16.28
N THR A 99 -13.05 -7.97 15.19
CA THR A 99 -12.50 -7.42 13.93
C THR A 99 -13.29 -6.26 13.36
N ARG A 100 -14.62 -6.25 13.55
CA ARG A 100 -15.51 -5.19 13.06
C ARG A 100 -15.27 -3.86 13.76
N THR A 101 -15.08 -3.86 15.08
CA THR A 101 -14.86 -2.65 15.87
C THR A 101 -13.44 -2.16 15.67
N THR A 102 -12.47 -3.06 15.73
CA THR A 102 -11.05 -2.76 15.49
C THR A 102 -10.85 -2.16 14.09
N ALA A 103 -11.47 -2.73 13.05
CA ALA A 103 -11.37 -2.20 11.70
C ALA A 103 -11.94 -0.76 11.58
N PHE A 104 -13.01 -0.44 12.31
CA PHE A 104 -13.55 0.93 12.33
C PHE A 104 -12.57 1.93 12.94
N PHE A 105 -11.95 1.58 14.07
CA PHE A 105 -10.93 2.42 14.70
C PHE A 105 -9.68 2.55 13.81
N THR A 106 -9.18 1.45 13.26
CA THR A 106 -8.02 1.44 12.37
C THR A 106 -8.27 2.22 11.08
N ALA A 107 -9.46 2.09 10.48
CA ALA A 107 -9.83 2.85 9.29
C ALA A 107 -9.98 4.35 9.58
N GLY A 108 -10.67 4.72 10.67
CA GLY A 108 -10.82 6.12 11.07
C GLY A 108 -9.47 6.78 11.37
N PHE A 109 -8.59 6.09 12.08
CA PHE A 109 -7.22 6.53 12.33
C PHE A 109 -6.40 6.68 11.04
N THR A 110 -6.50 5.72 10.12
CA THR A 110 -5.78 5.77 8.83
C THR A 110 -6.26 6.96 7.98
N LEU A 111 -7.56 7.23 7.96
CA LEU A 111 -8.11 8.39 7.24
C LEU A 111 -7.67 9.72 7.87
N LEU A 112 -7.70 9.81 9.20
CA LEU A 112 -7.28 11.01 9.92
C LEU A 112 -5.79 11.30 9.70
N THR A 113 -4.94 10.28 9.84
CA THR A 113 -3.50 10.41 9.59
C THR A 113 -3.19 10.69 8.14
N ALA A 114 -3.87 10.04 7.18
CA ALA A 114 -3.71 10.37 5.76
C ALA A 114 -4.03 11.85 5.50
N PHE A 115 -5.10 12.38 6.07
CA PHE A 115 -5.45 13.80 5.93
C PHE A 115 -4.39 14.72 6.56
N ILE A 116 -3.87 14.41 7.74
CA ILE A 116 -2.86 15.24 8.41
C ILE A 116 -1.51 15.18 7.69
N PHE A 117 -1.03 13.99 7.34
CA PHE A 117 0.31 13.80 6.76
C PHE A 117 0.36 14.03 5.25
N HIS A 118 -0.76 13.95 4.53
CA HIS A 118 -0.84 14.22 3.09
C HIS A 118 -1.63 15.49 2.74
N SER A 119 -2.04 16.33 3.70
CA SER A 119 -2.54 17.69 3.41
C SER A 119 -1.40 18.69 3.15
N ASN A 120 -0.18 18.35 3.56
CA ASN A 120 1.01 19.18 3.36
C ASN A 120 1.67 18.87 1.99
N PHE A 121 0.94 19.10 0.90
CA PHE A 121 1.54 19.12 -0.46
C PHE A 121 2.58 20.25 -0.64
N ALA A 122 2.74 21.13 0.37
CA ALA A 122 3.62 22.29 0.34
C ALA A 122 5.09 22.00 0.69
N GLU A 123 5.41 20.83 1.25
CA GLU A 123 6.82 20.41 1.45
C GLU A 123 7.28 19.47 0.34
N GLY A 124 6.98 19.85 -0.90
CA GLY A 124 7.84 19.47 -2.00
C GLY A 124 9.24 19.93 -1.64
N ARG A 125 10.12 18.96 -1.35
CA ARG A 125 11.57 19.07 -1.10
C ARG A 125 12.04 20.52 -1.14
N LYS A 126 12.46 21.07 0.00
CA LYS A 126 13.31 22.27 0.06
C LYS A 126 14.55 22.04 -0.81
N LEU A 127 14.40 22.21 -2.12
CA LEU A 127 15.44 22.34 -3.13
C LEU A 127 16.04 23.75 -3.09
N ALA A 128 15.56 24.61 -2.16
CA ALA A 128 16.11 25.93 -1.91
C ALA A 128 17.48 25.89 -1.20
N ASP A 129 17.78 24.89 -0.37
CA ASP A 129 19.10 24.82 0.31
C ASP A 129 20.24 24.36 -0.63
N VAL A 130 19.91 23.77 -1.79
CA VAL A 130 20.91 23.43 -2.82
C VAL A 130 21.17 24.63 -3.75
N TYR A 131 20.27 25.63 -3.79
CA TYR A 131 20.39 26.81 -4.64
C TYR A 131 20.92 28.07 -3.91
N GLU A 132 21.27 27.95 -2.63
CA GLU A 132 21.95 29.02 -1.86
C GLU A 132 23.43 28.66 -1.58
N LYS A 133 24.20 28.43 -2.65
CA LYS A 133 25.66 28.67 -2.64
C LYS A 133 26.12 29.34 -3.95
N PRO A 134 25.72 30.60 -4.24
CA PRO A 134 26.21 31.34 -5.41
C PRO A 134 27.66 31.87 -5.30
N ASP A 135 28.38 31.62 -4.22
CA ASP A 135 29.60 32.38 -3.90
C ASP A 135 30.92 31.58 -3.95
N HIS A 136 30.90 30.26 -4.15
CA HIS A 136 32.15 29.49 -4.27
C HIS A 136 32.79 29.58 -5.66
N CYS A 137 32.00 29.54 -6.73
CA CYS A 137 32.54 29.61 -8.10
C CYS A 137 32.99 31.03 -8.47
N ARG A 138 32.30 32.07 -7.96
CA ARG A 138 32.66 33.47 -8.19
C ARG A 138 33.97 33.86 -7.48
N ARG A 139 34.24 33.30 -6.30
CA ARG A 139 35.50 33.55 -5.56
C ARG A 139 36.71 32.89 -6.23
N ILE A 140 36.52 31.76 -6.91
CA ILE A 140 37.58 31.08 -7.68
C ILE A 140 37.91 31.86 -8.97
N LEU A 141 36.91 32.36 -9.69
CA LEU A 141 37.13 33.14 -10.92
C LEU A 141 37.83 34.49 -10.68
N ILE A 142 37.47 35.21 -9.61
CA ILE A 142 38.10 36.51 -9.30
C ILE A 142 39.54 36.31 -8.78
N THR A 143 39.81 35.23 -8.04
CA THR A 143 41.15 34.90 -7.55
C THR A 143 42.08 34.41 -8.67
N GLY A 144 41.55 33.71 -9.68
CA GLY A 144 42.30 33.29 -10.87
C GLY A 144 42.69 34.44 -11.80
N VAL A 145 41.77 35.37 -12.06
CA VAL A 145 42.00 36.54 -12.95
C VAL A 145 43.00 37.54 -12.36
N ASN A 146 43.10 37.67 -11.04
CA ASN A 146 44.04 38.61 -10.42
C ASN A 146 45.46 38.03 -10.30
N ARG A 147 45.62 36.70 -10.42
CA ARG A 147 46.93 36.04 -10.39
C ARG A 147 47.68 36.16 -11.74
N THR A 148 46.97 36.26 -12.85
CA THR A 148 47.57 36.40 -14.20
C THR A 148 48.03 37.83 -14.52
N ARG A 149 47.63 38.86 -13.76
CA ARG A 149 48.17 40.23 -13.90
C ARG A 149 49.43 40.52 -13.07
N ARG A 150 49.87 39.59 -12.22
CA ARG A 150 51.06 39.74 -11.36
C ARG A 150 52.30 39.03 -11.92
N VAL A 151 52.21 38.49 -13.14
CA VAL A 151 53.28 37.74 -13.81
C VAL A 151 53.39 38.17 -15.27
N GLN A 152 53.66 39.45 -15.51
CA GLN A 152 54.32 39.89 -16.74
C GLN A 152 55.45 40.85 -16.32
N PRO A 153 56.70 40.60 -16.75
CA PRO A 153 57.87 41.39 -16.37
C PRO A 153 57.88 42.80 -16.98
#